data_AF-A0A846YS01-F1
#
_entry.id   AF-A0A846YS01-F1
#
_cell.length_a   1.000
_cell.length_b   1.000
_cell.length_c   1.000
_cell.angle_alpha   90.00
_cell.angle_beta   90.00
_cell.angle_gamma   90.00
#
_symmetry.space_group_name_H-M   'P 1'
#
loop_
_entity.id
_entity.type
_entity.pdbx_description
1 polymer ?
#
loop_
_entity_poly.entity_id
_entity_poly.type
_entity_poly.pdbx_seq_one_letter_code
_entity_poly.pdbx_strand_id
1 'polypeptide(L)'
;MARQVKRAFRYRFYPTGEQAAELSRTFGCARLVYNRALEERTRAWYTEQRRVSYVETSALLTEWKKTGELAFLGEVSSVPLQQALRHLQ
;
A
#
# COMPACT_ATOMS: atom_id res chain seq x y z
N MET A 1 39.73 -23.14 1.37
CA MET A 1 38.33 -22.70 1.21
C MET A 1 38.32 -21.30 0.61
N ALA A 2 37.55 -21.06 -0.46
CA ALA A 2 37.49 -19.74 -1.09
C ALA A 2 36.73 -18.73 -0.20
N ARG A 3 37.29 -17.53 -0.02
CA ARG A 3 36.68 -16.44 0.76
C ARG A 3 35.47 -15.89 0.01
N GLN A 4 34.27 -16.06 0.59
CA GLN A 4 33.05 -15.52 0.01
C GLN A 4 33.03 -13.99 0.18
N VAL A 5 33.02 -13.25 -0.93
CA VAL A 5 32.95 -11.78 -0.92
C VAL A 5 31.50 -11.36 -1.17
N LYS A 6 30.89 -10.65 -0.20
CA LYS A 6 29.57 -10.03 -0.39
C LYS A 6 29.74 -8.74 -1.19
N ARG A 7 29.02 -8.61 -2.30
CA ARG A 7 28.98 -7.40 -3.13
C ARG A 7 27.62 -6.73 -2.98
N ALA A 8 27.60 -5.41 -2.94
CA ALA A 8 26.39 -4.60 -3.01
C ALA A 8 26.52 -3.60 -4.16
N PHE A 9 25.41 -3.29 -4.82
CA PHE A 9 25.35 -2.38 -5.95
C PHE A 9 24.36 -1.27 -5.66
N ARG A 10 24.69 -0.05 -6.10
CA ARG A 10 23.80 1.11 -6.04
C ARG A 10 23.56 1.59 -7.46
N TYR A 11 22.29 1.64 -7.85
CA TYR A 11 21.87 2.13 -9.15
C TYR A 11 21.02 3.38 -8.99
N ARG A 12 21.08 4.26 -9.98
CA ARG A 12 20.12 5.34 -10.12
C ARG A 12 19.13 4.96 -11.21
N PHE A 13 17.85 5.05 -10.88
CA PHE A 13 16.77 4.79 -11.81
C PHE A 13 16.33 6.11 -12.46
N TYR A 14 16.15 6.09 -13.79
CA TYR A 14 15.68 7.23 -14.59
C TYR A 14 14.42 6.79 -15.35
N PRO A 15 13.21 7.01 -14.79
CA PRO A 15 11.99 6.57 -15.43
C PRO A 15 11.70 7.36 -16.70
N THR A 16 11.05 6.70 -17.66
CA THR A 16 10.33 7.42 -18.74
C THR A 16 9.16 8.21 -18.16
N GLY A 17 8.60 9.15 -18.91
CA GLY A 17 7.43 9.93 -18.46
C GLY A 17 6.24 9.04 -18.05
N GLU A 18 5.98 7.98 -18.81
CA GLU A 18 4.95 6.98 -18.51
C GLU A 18 5.23 6.23 -17.20
N GLN A 19 6.46 5.78 -16.99
CA GLN A 19 6.87 5.10 -15.76
C GLN A 19 6.75 6.02 -14.54
N ALA A 20 7.15 7.29 -14.67
CA ALA A 20 7.03 8.27 -13.61
C ALA A 20 5.56 8.53 -13.23
N ALA A 21 4.67 8.59 -14.22
CA ALA A 21 3.23 8.74 -14.00
C ALA A 21 2.65 7.51 -13.28
N GLU A 22 3.00 6.29 -13.71
CA GLU A 22 2.57 5.03 -13.08
C GLU A 22 3.04 4.93 -11.63
N LEU A 23 4.31 5.28 -11.35
CA LEU A 23 4.85 5.32 -10.00
C LEU A 23 4.13 6.35 -9.14
N SER A 24 3.86 7.54 -9.67
CA SER A 24 3.15 8.60 -8.95
C SER A 24 1.72 8.17 -8.58
N ARG A 25 0.99 7.53 -9.50
CA ARG A 25 -0.32 6.93 -9.21
C ARG A 25 -0.23 5.86 -8.14
N THR A 26 0.72 4.92 -8.29
CA THR A 26 0.92 3.81 -7.35
C THR A 26 1.23 4.31 -5.93
N PHE A 27 2.14 5.27 -5.79
CA PHE A 27 2.50 5.85 -4.49
C PHE A 27 1.35 6.65 -3.88
N GLY A 28 0.62 7.43 -4.71
CA GLY A 28 -0.57 8.14 -4.28
C GLY A 28 -1.65 7.20 -3.73
N CYS A 29 -1.94 6.11 -4.45
CA CYS A 29 -2.89 5.10 -4.03
C CYS A 29 -2.44 4.38 -2.76
N ALA A 30 -1.17 3.99 -2.65
CA ALA A 30 -0.63 3.35 -1.45
C ALA A 30 -0.75 4.26 -0.22
N ARG A 31 -0.43 5.56 -0.37
CA ARG A 31 -0.60 6.56 0.70
C ARG A 31 -2.06 6.71 1.12
N LEU A 32 -2.98 6.78 0.15
CA LEU A 32 -4.41 6.88 0.43
C LEU A 32 -4.93 5.65 1.19
N VAL A 33 -4.58 4.45 0.73
CA VAL A 33 -4.97 3.19 1.38
C VAL A 33 -4.43 3.10 2.80
N TYR A 34 -3.16 3.49 3.01
CA TYR A 34 -2.58 3.55 4.36
C TYR A 34 -3.39 4.48 5.27
N ASN A 35 -3.63 5.72 4.84
CA ASN A 35 -4.33 6.71 5.66
C ASN A 35 -5.77 6.29 5.97
N ARG A 36 -6.49 5.76 4.98
CA ARG A 36 -7.88 5.31 5.17
C ARG A 36 -7.96 4.10 6.09
N ALA A 37 -7.03 3.15 5.98
CA ALA A 37 -6.99 2.01 6.89
C ALA A 37 -6.55 2.39 8.31
N LEU A 38 -5.66 3.37 8.46
CA LEU A 38 -5.31 3.94 9.76
C LEU A 38 -6.54 4.60 10.40
N GLU A 39 -7.26 5.42 9.64
CA GLU A 39 -8.49 6.07 10.10
C GLU A 39 -9.54 5.05 10.57
N GLU A 40 -9.78 3.98 9.80
CA GLU A 40 -10.71 2.92 10.21
C GLU A 40 -10.29 2.21 11.50
N ARG A 41 -8.99 1.91 11.64
CA ARG A 41 -8.43 1.30 12.87
C ARG A 41 -8.60 2.23 14.06
N THR A 42 -8.29 3.51 13.89
CA THR A 42 -8.44 4.55 14.90
C THR A 42 -9.90 4.69 15.31
N ARG A 43 -10.81 4.80 14.35
CA ARG A 43 -12.26 4.88 14.58
C ARG A 43 -12.74 3.69 15.40
N ALA A 44 -12.50 2.47 14.94
CA ALA A 44 -12.94 1.25 15.63
C ALA A 44 -12.38 1.13 17.06
N TRP A 45 -11.14 1.56 17.29
CA TRP A 45 -10.60 1.57 18.65
C TRP A 45 -11.32 2.57 19.56
N TYR A 46 -11.48 3.83 19.12
CA TYR A 46 -12.09 4.86 19.96
C TYR A 46 -13.60 4.70 20.14
N THR A 47 -14.31 4.09 19.18
CA THR A 47 -15.77 3.89 19.27
C THR A 47 -16.18 2.53 19.83
N GLU A 48 -15.43 1.47 19.49
CA GLU A 48 -15.80 0.09 19.81
C GLU A 48 -14.81 -0.61 20.74
N GLN A 49 -13.67 0.02 21.09
CA GLN A 49 -12.53 -0.62 21.78
C GLN A 49 -12.04 -1.89 21.05
N ARG A 50 -12.18 -1.90 19.72
CA ARG A 50 -11.90 -3.06 18.88
C ARG A 50 -10.67 -2.81 18.03
N ARG A 51 -9.77 -3.80 17.97
CA ARG A 51 -8.66 -3.80 17.01
C ARG A 51 -9.14 -4.35 15.67
N VAL A 52 -8.83 -3.64 14.58
CA VAL A 52 -9.08 -4.11 13.21
C VAL A 52 -7.82 -4.76 12.67
N SER A 53 -7.93 -6.02 12.27
CA SER A 53 -6.83 -6.82 11.74
C SER A 53 -6.45 -6.43 10.31
N TYR A 54 -5.31 -6.96 9.86
CA TYR A 54 -4.93 -6.88 8.44
C TYR A 54 -5.97 -7.55 7.53
N VAL A 55 -6.51 -8.71 7.94
CA VAL A 55 -7.50 -9.44 7.12
C VAL A 55 -8.74 -8.59 6.89
N GLU A 56 -9.24 -7.93 7.95
CA GLU A 56 -10.38 -7.02 7.85
C GLU A 56 -10.08 -5.79 6.98
N THR A 57 -8.94 -5.12 7.20
CA THR A 57 -8.55 -3.97 6.36
C THR A 57 -8.29 -4.37 4.89
N SER A 58 -7.84 -5.59 4.63
CA SER A 58 -7.73 -6.14 3.27
C SER A 58 -9.09 -6.43 2.63
N ALA A 59 -10.08 -6.85 3.42
CA ALA A 59 -11.45 -6.99 2.94
C ALA A 59 -12.06 -5.61 2.62
N LEU A 60 -11.86 -4.62 3.50
CA LEU A 60 -12.30 -3.24 3.25
C LEU A 60 -11.68 -2.66 1.97
N LEU A 61 -10.40 -2.91 1.70
CA LEU A 61 -9.77 -2.49 0.45
C LEU A 61 -10.45 -3.07 -0.79
N THR A 62 -10.93 -4.32 -0.72
CA THR A 62 -11.71 -4.94 -1.80
C THR A 62 -13.03 -4.21 -2.03
N GLU A 63 -13.69 -3.80 -0.95
CA GLU A 63 -14.94 -3.04 -1.05
C GLU A 63 -14.71 -1.60 -1.52
N TRP A 64 -13.65 -0.93 -1.06
CA TRP A 64 -13.28 0.41 -1.53
C TRP A 64 -13.06 0.43 -3.05
N LYS A 65 -12.38 -0.58 -3.60
CA LYS A 65 -12.16 -0.68 -5.06
C LYS A 65 -13.46 -0.81 -5.87
N LYS A 66 -14.59 -1.16 -5.24
CA LYS A 66 -15.90 -1.25 -5.89
C LYS A 66 -16.69 0.06 -5.80
N THR A 67 -16.29 1.02 -4.96
CA THR A 67 -16.99 2.31 -4.87
C THR A 67 -16.56 3.22 -6.00
N GLY A 68 -17.48 4.03 -6.54
CA GLY A 68 -17.16 4.95 -7.64
C GLY A 68 -16.05 5.94 -7.29
N GLU A 69 -15.98 6.39 -6.04
CA GLU A 69 -14.94 7.31 -5.56
C GLU A 69 -13.54 6.69 -5.56
N LEU A 70 -13.43 5.38 -5.26
CA LEU A 70 -12.13 4.71 -5.04
C LEU A 70 -11.86 3.61 -6.07
N ALA A 71 -12.64 3.54 -7.14
CA ALA A 71 -12.46 2.55 -8.22
C ALA A 71 -11.07 2.62 -8.86
N PHE A 72 -10.44 3.80 -8.90
CA PHE A 72 -9.09 4.01 -9.42
C PHE A 72 -8.00 3.24 -8.64
N LEU A 73 -8.28 2.79 -7.41
CA LEU A 73 -7.38 1.88 -6.68
C LEU A 73 -7.24 0.52 -7.37
N GLY A 74 -8.15 0.19 -8.31
CA GLY A 74 -8.07 -0.97 -9.19
C GLY A 74 -7.10 -0.79 -10.37
N GLU A 75 -6.70 0.44 -10.70
CA GLU A 75 -5.85 0.75 -11.85
C GLU A 75 -4.35 0.48 -11.59
N VAL A 76 -3.95 0.41 -10.32
CA VAL A 76 -2.57 0.13 -9.90
C VAL A 76 -2.44 -1.29 -9.35
N SER A 77 -1.20 -1.79 -9.30
CA SER A 77 -0.91 -3.08 -8.69
C SER A 77 -1.48 -3.19 -7.27
N SER A 78 -2.10 -4.33 -6.95
CA SER A 78 -2.63 -4.59 -5.61
C SER A 78 -1.52 -4.78 -4.56
N VAL A 79 -0.30 -5.14 -4.98
CA VAL A 79 0.80 -5.49 -4.07
C VAL A 79 1.22 -4.29 -3.21
N PRO A 80 1.51 -3.10 -3.74
CA PRO A 80 1.79 -1.91 -2.92
C PRO A 80 0.65 -1.53 -1.97
N LEU A 81 -0.61 -1.70 -2.40
CA LEU A 81 -1.76 -1.37 -1.56
C LEU A 81 -1.89 -2.32 -0.36
N GLN A 82 -1.73 -3.62 -0.60
CA GLN A 82 -1.72 -4.62 0.48
C GLN A 82 -0.50 -4.45 1.39
N GLN A 83 0.67 -4.09 0.84
CA GLN A 83 1.85 -3.82 1.64
C GLN A 83 1.66 -2.59 2.54
N ALA A 84 0.98 -1.55 2.04
CA ALA A 84 0.61 -0.38 2.85
C ALA A 84 -0.25 -0.78 4.06
N LEU A 85 -1.22 -1.70 3.89
CA LEU A 85 -1.99 -2.25 5.00
C LEU A 85 -1.14 -3.06 5.99
N ARG A 86 -0.13 -3.79 5.51
CA ARG A 86 0.80 -4.56 6.37
C ARG A 86 1.70 -3.65 7.20
N HIS A 87 2.10 -2.49 6.67
CA HIS A 87 2.89 -1.50 7.41
C HIS A 87 2.12 -0.84 8.57
N LEU A 88 0.82 -1.10 8.72
CA LEU A 88 0.04 -0.69 9.89
C LEU A 88 0.00 -1.74 11.02
N GLN A 89 0.61 -2.92 10.82
CA GLN A 89 0.65 -3.99 11.82
C GLN A 89 1.60 -3.67 12.98
#